data_AF-A0A925IS54-F1
#
_entry.id   AF-A0A925IS54-F1
#
_cell.length_a   1.000
_cell.length_b   1.000
_cell.length_c   1.000
_cell.angle_alpha   90.00
_cell.angle_beta   90.00
_cell.angle_gamma   90.00
#
_symmetry.space_group_name_H-M   'P 1'
#
loop_
_entity.id
_entity.type
_entity.pdbx_description
1 polymer ?
#
loop_
_entity_poly.entity_id
_entity_poly.type
_entity_poly.pdbx_seq_one_letter_code
_entity_poly.pdbx_strand_id
1 'polypeptide(L)'
;MGEAEINTTAQQIIIHSTIFIYGDAANAALGVQIAKDISDHWNDANGKLMHKNRLYHVVFDIQGHWAENLTPEMVVENSNPRNNYFRVEAYAGMDISFVDGIGSNTGYFKLDNLLNNSTTAAHEYGHTIGLHHPPILDIRGKGRPGIMYPRGTIVDAFYQYNPAAAPLEPGGTINPFTRKVLQDEIEKLRLQKLDFSSNGLAILGGFTSQWHEKHLP
;
A
#
# COMPACT_ATOMS: atom_id res chain seq x y z
N MET A 1 3.53 -7.72 -0.83
CA MET A 1 4.67 -8.05 0.02
C MET A 1 5.91 -7.27 -0.46
N GLY A 2 7.05 -7.45 0.19
CA GLY A 2 8.34 -6.92 -0.23
C GLY A 2 9.50 -7.69 0.39
N GLU A 3 10.72 -7.24 0.10
CA GLU A 3 11.93 -7.71 0.76
C GLU A 3 12.56 -6.56 1.55
N ALA A 4 12.75 -6.76 2.85
CA ALA A 4 13.43 -5.81 3.71
C ALA A 4 14.94 -6.09 3.70
N GLU A 5 15.73 -5.06 3.43
CA GLU A 5 17.19 -5.06 3.57
C GLU A 5 17.59 -4.23 4.78
N ILE A 6 18.40 -4.78 5.70
CA ILE A 6 19.01 -4.02 6.79
C ILE A 6 20.43 -3.58 6.42
N ASN A 7 20.58 -2.29 6.10
CA ASN A 7 21.87 -1.67 5.85
C ASN A 7 22.42 -1.03 7.14
N THR A 8 23.28 -1.77 7.82
CA THR A 8 23.88 -1.33 9.10
C THR A 8 24.85 -0.17 8.98
N THR A 9 25.45 0.04 7.79
CA THR A 9 26.40 1.14 7.55
C THR A 9 25.67 2.46 7.34
N ALA A 10 24.62 2.45 6.50
CA ALA A 10 23.77 3.60 6.26
C ALA A 10 22.73 3.85 7.36
N GLN A 11 22.59 2.92 8.31
CA GLN A 11 21.53 2.93 9.32
C GLN A 11 20.12 3.02 8.69
N GLN A 12 19.91 2.21 7.67
CA GLN A 12 18.63 2.12 6.96
C GLN A 12 18.05 0.71 7.00
N ILE A 13 16.72 0.62 7.06
CA ILE A 13 15.99 -0.56 6.62
C ILE A 13 15.26 -0.17 5.35
N ILE A 14 15.61 -0.81 4.24
CA ILE A 14 15.05 -0.51 2.92
C ILE A 14 14.02 -1.60 2.62
N ILE A 15 12.80 -1.21 2.29
CA ILE A 15 11.76 -2.13 1.83
C ILE A 15 11.71 -2.03 0.31
N HIS A 16 12.16 -3.09 -0.36
CA HIS A 16 12.12 -3.20 -1.81
C HIS A 16 10.80 -3.82 -2.26
N SER A 17 10.15 -3.20 -3.23
CA SER A 17 8.96 -3.75 -3.88
C SER A 17 8.89 -3.31 -5.34
N THR A 18 8.44 -4.23 -6.19
CA THR A 18 8.21 -4.01 -7.61
C THR A 18 6.74 -4.27 -7.90
N ILE A 19 6.04 -3.26 -8.42
CA ILE A 19 4.63 -3.30 -8.75
C ILE A 19 4.50 -3.53 -10.26
N PHE A 20 3.99 -4.69 -10.64
CA PHE A 20 3.60 -5.01 -12.01
C PHE A 20 2.12 -4.80 -12.17
N ILE A 21 1.73 -3.93 -13.10
CA ILE A 21 0.34 -3.76 -13.49
C ILE A 21 0.07 -4.39 -14.86
N TYR A 22 -1.14 -4.92 -15.01
CA TYR A 22 -1.66 -5.51 -16.24
C TYR A 22 -3.18 -5.29 -16.34
N GLY A 23 -3.82 -5.70 -17.44
CA GLY A 23 -5.25 -5.45 -17.69
C GLY A 23 -5.51 -4.28 -18.64
N ASP A 24 -6.77 -4.07 -18.99
CA ASP A 24 -7.15 -3.22 -20.14
C ASP A 24 -6.90 -1.72 -19.88
N ALA A 25 -6.88 -1.31 -18.60
CA ALA A 25 -6.61 0.05 -18.20
C ALA A 25 -5.14 0.30 -17.81
N ALA A 26 -4.30 -0.73 -17.84
CA ALA A 26 -2.88 -0.63 -17.50
C ALA A 26 -2.05 -0.04 -18.65
N ASN A 27 -1.06 0.78 -18.31
CA ASN A 27 -0.08 1.28 -19.25
C ASN A 27 1.21 1.69 -18.51
N ALA A 28 2.30 1.90 -19.25
CA ALA A 28 3.61 2.20 -18.66
C ALA A 28 3.59 3.45 -17.77
N ALA A 29 2.91 4.52 -18.19
CA ALA A 29 2.84 5.76 -17.40
C ALA A 29 2.13 5.55 -16.07
N LEU A 30 1.04 4.77 -16.07
CA LEU A 30 0.31 4.42 -14.86
C LEU A 30 1.16 3.57 -13.90
N GLY A 31 1.95 2.62 -14.42
CA GLY A 31 2.84 1.79 -13.59
C GLY A 31 3.85 2.65 -12.83
N VAL A 32 4.50 3.60 -13.52
CA VAL A 32 5.43 4.55 -12.91
C VAL A 32 4.74 5.44 -11.89
N GLN A 33 3.54 5.94 -12.22
CA GLN A 33 2.77 6.80 -11.33
C GLN A 33 2.40 6.10 -10.02
N ILE A 34 1.88 4.86 -10.09
CA ILE A 34 1.53 4.07 -8.90
C ILE A 34 2.73 3.88 -7.98
N ALA A 35 3.88 3.48 -8.53
CA ALA A 35 5.09 3.28 -7.75
C ALA A 35 5.56 4.59 -7.10
N LYS A 36 5.48 5.70 -7.82
CA LYS A 36 5.81 7.03 -7.30
C LYS A 36 4.87 7.42 -6.15
N ASP A 37 3.56 7.25 -6.31
CA ASP A 37 2.58 7.59 -5.29
C ASP A 37 2.78 6.78 -4.01
N ILE A 38 3.05 5.47 -4.13
CA ILE A 38 3.39 4.63 -2.99
C ILE A 38 4.68 5.14 -2.34
N SER A 39 5.76 5.30 -3.11
CA SER A 39 7.06 5.73 -2.60
C SER A 39 6.97 7.08 -1.88
N ASP A 40 6.34 8.08 -2.49
CA ASP A 40 6.21 9.42 -1.93
C ASP A 40 5.46 9.40 -0.60
N HIS A 41 4.30 8.73 -0.54
CA HIS A 41 3.49 8.69 0.67
C HIS A 41 4.21 7.99 1.84
N TRP A 42 4.87 6.87 1.55
CA TRP A 42 5.55 6.08 2.58
C TRP A 42 6.88 6.70 3.03
N ASN A 43 7.62 7.33 2.13
CA ASN A 43 8.86 8.04 2.49
C ASN A 43 8.61 9.41 3.14
N ASP A 44 7.50 10.10 2.85
CA ASP A 44 7.11 11.35 3.52
C ASP A 44 6.82 11.18 5.02
N ALA A 45 6.61 9.93 5.48
CA ALA A 45 6.54 9.60 6.89
C ALA A 45 7.86 9.83 7.64
N ASN A 46 9.00 9.82 6.93
CA ASN A 46 10.34 9.84 7.53
C ASN A 46 10.50 8.80 8.65
N GLY A 47 9.98 7.59 8.37
CA GLY A 47 9.82 6.52 9.33
C GLY A 47 11.12 6.14 10.02
N LYS A 48 11.05 5.87 11.32
CA LYS A 48 12.18 5.44 12.14
C LYS A 48 11.84 4.18 12.90
N LEU A 49 12.83 3.33 13.14
CA LEU A 49 12.64 2.08 13.83
C LEU A 49 13.80 1.82 14.78
N MET A 50 13.46 1.20 15.91
CA MET A 50 14.44 0.68 16.84
C MET A 50 14.75 -0.80 16.54
N HIS A 51 15.98 -1.14 16.11
CA HIS A 51 16.45 -2.53 15.99
C HIS A 51 17.79 -2.74 16.69
N LYS A 52 17.84 -3.68 17.66
CA LYS A 52 19.05 -4.03 18.45
C LYS A 52 19.80 -2.79 19.00
N ASN A 53 19.07 -1.86 19.62
CA ASN A 53 19.60 -0.62 20.22
C ASN A 53 20.29 0.36 19.23
N ARG A 54 20.10 0.20 17.91
CA ARG A 54 20.43 1.22 16.89
C ARG A 54 19.20 1.75 16.13
N LEU A 55 19.06 3.07 16.06
CA LEU A 55 17.99 3.70 15.30
C LEU A 55 18.25 3.53 13.79
N TYR A 56 17.24 3.10 13.05
CA TYR A 56 17.26 2.99 11.60
C TYR A 56 16.21 3.90 10.98
N HIS A 57 16.54 4.50 9.84
CA HIS A 57 15.57 5.11 8.95
C HIS A 57 14.93 4.04 8.06
N VAL A 58 13.60 4.07 7.94
CA VAL A 58 12.88 3.18 7.03
C VAL A 58 12.72 3.89 5.68
N VAL A 59 13.15 3.23 4.62
CA VAL A 59 13.10 3.74 3.25
C VAL A 59 12.31 2.76 2.39
N PHE A 60 11.42 3.27 1.56
CA PHE A 60 10.64 2.47 0.62
C PHE A 60 11.21 2.68 -0.79
N ASP A 61 11.75 1.60 -1.36
CA ASP A 61 12.27 1.56 -2.72
C ASP A 61 11.26 0.82 -3.60
N ILE A 62 10.43 1.61 -4.30
CA ILE A 62 9.28 1.11 -5.06
C ILE A 62 9.51 1.32 -6.55
N GLN A 63 9.41 0.23 -7.30
CA GLN A 63 9.47 0.24 -8.76
C GLN A 63 8.10 -0.09 -9.34
N GLY A 64 7.81 0.42 -10.53
CA GLY A 64 6.52 0.26 -11.20
C GLY A 64 6.67 -0.04 -12.67
N HIS A 65 6.01 -1.10 -13.13
CA HIS A 65 6.09 -1.57 -14.52
C HIS A 65 4.72 -1.95 -15.05
N TRP A 66 4.51 -1.69 -16.34
CA TRP A 66 3.44 -2.33 -17.09
C TRP A 66 3.95 -3.64 -17.69
N ALA A 67 3.32 -4.74 -17.34
CA ALA A 67 3.68 -6.07 -17.78
C ALA A 67 2.72 -6.52 -18.91
N GLU A 68 2.88 -5.96 -20.11
CA GLU A 68 2.01 -6.22 -21.27
C GLU A 68 1.92 -7.71 -21.64
N ASN A 69 3.02 -8.44 -21.49
CA ASN A 69 3.12 -9.87 -21.81
C ASN A 69 3.02 -10.78 -20.58
N LEU A 70 2.46 -10.28 -19.47
CA LEU A 70 2.29 -11.08 -18.26
C LEU A 70 1.29 -12.21 -18.51
N THR A 71 1.68 -13.45 -18.17
CA THR A 71 0.78 -14.60 -18.21
C THR A 71 0.34 -15.01 -16.79
N PRO A 72 -0.76 -15.75 -16.63
CA PRO A 72 -1.17 -16.29 -15.33
C PRO A 72 -0.06 -17.09 -14.65
N GLU A 73 0.68 -17.90 -15.40
CA GLU A 73 1.77 -18.76 -14.88
C GLU A 73 2.87 -17.91 -14.24
N MET A 74 3.23 -16.78 -14.84
CA MET A 74 4.24 -15.86 -14.28
C MET A 74 3.84 -15.28 -12.92
N VAL A 75 2.53 -15.12 -12.67
CA VAL A 75 2.01 -14.66 -11.37
C VAL A 75 1.96 -15.81 -10.37
N VAL A 76 1.44 -16.96 -10.79
CA VAL A 76 1.26 -18.13 -9.92
C VAL A 76 2.60 -18.68 -9.45
N GLU A 77 3.58 -18.77 -10.34
CA GLU A 77 4.91 -19.35 -10.09
C GLU A 77 5.91 -18.33 -9.53
N ASN A 78 5.49 -17.09 -9.26
CA ASN A 78 6.37 -16.06 -8.71
C ASN A 78 6.97 -16.51 -7.36
N SER A 79 8.30 -16.55 -7.31
CA SER A 79 9.07 -16.81 -6.09
C SER A 79 9.85 -15.58 -5.61
N ASN A 80 9.78 -14.47 -6.33
CA ASN A 80 10.45 -13.23 -5.92
C ASN A 80 9.54 -12.44 -4.97
N PRO A 81 9.92 -12.26 -3.68
CA PRO A 81 9.11 -11.55 -2.70
C PRO A 81 8.98 -10.04 -2.99
N ARG A 82 9.79 -9.50 -3.90
CA ARG A 82 9.65 -8.09 -4.32
C ARG A 82 8.49 -7.90 -5.29
N ASN A 83 8.09 -8.93 -6.03
CA ASN A 83 7.13 -8.80 -7.12
C ASN A 83 5.69 -8.83 -6.61
N ASN A 84 4.93 -7.79 -6.98
CA ASN A 84 3.51 -7.66 -6.69
C ASN A 84 2.74 -7.42 -7.99
N TYR A 85 1.58 -8.06 -8.16
CA TYR A 85 0.83 -8.07 -9.42
C TYR A 85 -0.59 -7.54 -9.22
N PHE A 86 -0.94 -6.51 -9.97
CA PHE A 86 -2.25 -5.88 -9.86
C PHE A 86 -2.90 -5.77 -11.22
N ARG A 87 -4.10 -6.35 -11.36
CA ARG A 87 -4.94 -6.06 -12.52
C ARG A 87 -5.52 -4.66 -12.38
N VAL A 88 -5.50 -3.89 -13.45
CA VAL A 88 -6.09 -2.55 -13.49
C VAL A 88 -7.17 -2.49 -14.54
N GLU A 89 -8.37 -2.11 -14.10
CA GLU A 89 -9.55 -2.00 -14.96
C GLU A 89 -10.34 -0.72 -14.66
N ALA A 90 -11.10 -0.25 -15.65
CA ALA A 90 -12.07 0.82 -15.43
C ALA A 90 -13.22 0.37 -14.51
N TYR A 91 -13.56 -0.92 -14.55
CA TYR A 91 -14.63 -1.52 -13.76
C TYR A 91 -14.09 -2.55 -12.75
N ALA A 92 -14.65 -2.53 -11.54
CA ALA A 92 -14.45 -3.55 -10.51
C ALA A 92 -15.81 -3.88 -9.88
N GLY A 93 -16.12 -5.17 -9.68
CA GLY A 93 -17.44 -5.59 -9.19
C GLY A 93 -17.84 -5.04 -7.81
N MET A 94 -16.85 -4.74 -6.96
CA MET A 94 -17.06 -4.10 -5.65
C MET A 94 -16.93 -2.56 -5.70
N ASP A 95 -16.70 -2.00 -6.89
CA ASP A 95 -16.43 -0.59 -7.15
C ASP A 95 -15.24 0.03 -6.39
N ILE A 96 -14.35 -0.82 -5.88
CA ILE A 96 -13.17 -0.42 -5.10
C ILE A 96 -11.92 -1.20 -5.54
N SER A 97 -10.76 -0.58 -5.34
CA SER A 97 -9.47 -1.28 -5.33
C SER A 97 -9.34 -2.18 -4.10
N PHE A 98 -8.59 -3.29 -4.22
CA PHE A 98 -8.32 -4.20 -3.11
C PHE A 98 -7.05 -5.04 -3.34
N VAL A 99 -6.56 -5.63 -2.24
CA VAL A 99 -5.60 -6.74 -2.25
C VAL A 99 -6.27 -8.05 -1.86
N ASP A 100 -5.71 -9.20 -2.24
CA ASP A 100 -6.33 -10.51 -1.99
C ASP A 100 -6.29 -10.96 -0.52
N GLY A 101 -5.47 -10.27 0.27
CA GLY A 101 -5.39 -10.47 1.71
C GLY A 101 -4.31 -9.62 2.34
N ILE A 102 -4.26 -9.60 3.67
CA ILE A 102 -3.19 -8.91 4.39
C ILE A 102 -1.87 -9.65 4.17
N GLY A 103 -0.83 -8.88 3.80
CA GLY A 103 0.48 -9.39 3.44
C GLY A 103 0.56 -9.95 2.02
N SER A 104 -0.52 -9.91 1.23
CA SER A 104 -0.55 -10.49 -0.13
C SER A 104 0.32 -9.73 -1.14
N ASN A 105 0.62 -10.39 -2.26
CA ASN A 105 1.35 -9.79 -3.38
C ASN A 105 0.51 -9.68 -4.66
N THR A 106 -0.79 -9.91 -4.57
CA THR A 106 -1.72 -9.80 -5.70
C THR A 106 -2.97 -9.02 -5.33
N GLY A 107 -3.62 -8.43 -6.32
CA GLY A 107 -4.85 -7.69 -6.12
C GLY A 107 -5.40 -7.04 -7.39
N TYR A 108 -6.30 -6.09 -7.19
CA TYR A 108 -7.06 -5.45 -8.26
C TYR A 108 -7.20 -3.96 -7.98
N PHE A 109 -6.89 -3.13 -8.98
CA PHE A 109 -7.12 -1.70 -8.92
C PHE A 109 -8.24 -1.27 -9.85
N LYS A 110 -9.17 -0.48 -9.31
CA LYS A 110 -10.08 0.31 -10.13
C LYS A 110 -9.36 1.58 -10.56
N LEU A 111 -9.28 1.86 -11.86
CA LEU A 111 -8.55 3.01 -12.40
C LEU A 111 -8.94 4.33 -11.72
N ASP A 112 -10.24 4.62 -11.59
CA ASP A 112 -10.73 5.85 -10.96
C ASP A 112 -10.26 6.03 -9.52
N ASN A 113 -9.96 4.94 -8.82
CA ASN A 113 -9.46 4.99 -7.45
C ASN A 113 -7.97 5.35 -7.38
N LEU A 114 -7.23 5.25 -8.49
CA LEU A 114 -5.81 5.59 -8.59
C LEU A 114 -5.56 7.02 -9.07
N LEU A 115 -6.51 7.60 -9.79
CA LEU A 115 -6.37 8.95 -10.36
C LEU A 115 -6.52 10.05 -9.30
N ASN A 116 -6.18 11.28 -9.68
CA ASN A 116 -6.39 12.51 -8.89
C ASN A 116 -5.66 12.55 -7.54
N ASN A 117 -4.38 12.15 -7.49
CA ASN A 117 -3.56 12.12 -6.28
C ASN A 117 -4.15 11.27 -5.15
N SER A 118 -4.78 10.16 -5.52
CA SER A 118 -5.38 9.24 -4.57
C SER A 118 -4.33 8.53 -3.72
N THR A 119 -4.60 8.46 -2.42
CA THR A 119 -3.83 7.65 -1.48
C THR A 119 -4.17 6.16 -1.56
N THR A 120 -5.07 5.74 -2.47
CA THR A 120 -5.50 4.33 -2.57
C THR A 120 -4.34 3.39 -2.83
N ALA A 121 -3.45 3.68 -3.80
CA ALA A 121 -2.31 2.80 -4.07
C ALA A 121 -1.43 2.61 -2.83
N ALA A 122 -1.15 3.70 -2.11
CA ALA A 122 -0.38 3.65 -0.86
C ALA A 122 -1.11 2.91 0.27
N HIS A 123 -2.44 3.00 0.35
CA HIS A 123 -3.28 2.28 1.31
C HIS A 123 -3.27 0.76 1.04
N GLU A 124 -3.54 0.37 -0.22
CA GLU A 124 -3.49 -1.03 -0.62
C GLU A 124 -2.08 -1.60 -0.44
N TYR A 125 -1.04 -0.81 -0.74
CA TYR A 125 0.33 -1.21 -0.46
C TYR A 125 0.57 -1.49 1.03
N GLY A 126 -0.06 -0.72 1.93
CA GLY A 126 -0.03 -1.01 3.37
C GLY A 126 -0.58 -2.39 3.71
N HIS A 127 -1.68 -2.81 3.09
CA HIS A 127 -2.18 -4.17 3.22
C HIS A 127 -1.22 -5.20 2.63
N THR A 128 -0.68 -4.93 1.44
CA THR A 128 0.33 -5.74 0.76
C THR A 128 1.57 -6.01 1.63
N ILE A 129 1.95 -5.10 2.54
CA ILE A 129 3.07 -5.29 3.49
C ILE A 129 2.63 -5.65 4.92
N GLY A 130 1.37 -6.01 5.13
CA GLY A 130 0.90 -6.66 6.36
C GLY A 130 0.13 -5.76 7.34
N LEU A 131 -0.22 -4.53 6.97
CA LEU A 131 -1.03 -3.67 7.84
C LEU A 131 -2.52 -3.97 7.71
N HIS A 132 -3.21 -3.97 8.86
CA HIS A 132 -4.66 -4.03 8.93
C HIS A 132 -5.26 -2.63 9.06
N HIS A 133 -6.55 -2.49 8.73
CA HIS A 133 -7.30 -1.32 9.15
C HIS A 133 -7.32 -1.20 10.68
N PRO A 134 -7.24 0.01 11.24
CA PRO A 134 -7.47 0.24 12.66
C PRO A 134 -8.90 -0.16 13.08
N PRO A 135 -9.10 -0.72 14.28
CA PRO A 135 -10.42 -1.19 14.72
C PRO A 135 -11.36 -0.05 15.17
N ILE A 136 -10.81 1.10 15.55
CA ILE A 136 -11.59 2.27 16.01
C ILE A 136 -11.77 3.20 14.82
N LEU A 137 -13.01 3.35 14.33
CA LEU A 137 -13.32 4.12 13.12
C LEU A 137 -13.96 5.49 13.38
N ASP A 138 -14.13 5.90 14.64
CA ASP A 138 -14.39 7.30 15.00
C ASP A 138 -13.14 7.89 15.66
N ILE A 139 -12.48 8.79 14.93
CA ILE A 139 -11.19 9.37 15.31
C ILE A 139 -11.21 10.89 15.37
N ARG A 140 -12.40 11.47 15.56
CA ARG A 140 -12.52 12.91 15.82
C ARG A 140 -11.65 13.33 17.02
N GLY A 141 -10.95 14.44 16.88
CA GLY A 141 -10.00 14.96 17.87
C GLY A 141 -8.70 14.16 18.01
N LYS A 142 -8.42 13.18 17.13
CA LYS A 142 -7.17 12.38 17.15
C LYS A 142 -6.10 12.90 16.18
N GLY A 143 -6.38 14.00 15.48
CA GLY A 143 -5.46 14.59 14.51
C GLY A 143 -5.59 13.96 13.12
N ARG A 144 -4.52 14.06 12.33
CA ARG A 144 -4.55 13.63 10.93
C ARG A 144 -4.79 12.12 10.81
N PRO A 145 -5.71 11.67 9.95
CA PRO A 145 -5.94 10.24 9.76
C PRO A 145 -4.71 9.57 9.12
N GLY A 146 -4.35 8.43 9.69
CA GLY A 146 -3.35 7.51 9.14
C GLY A 146 -3.74 6.91 7.79
N ILE A 147 -2.76 6.42 7.03
CA ILE A 147 -2.97 5.86 5.70
C ILE A 147 -3.92 4.67 5.72
N MET A 148 -3.91 3.87 6.80
CA MET A 148 -4.67 2.63 6.91
C MET A 148 -6.12 2.84 7.36
N TYR A 149 -6.60 4.06 7.59
CA TYR A 149 -8.02 4.26 7.82
C TYR A 149 -8.83 4.02 6.54
N PRO A 150 -9.83 3.13 6.57
CA PRO A 150 -10.68 2.86 5.42
C PRO A 150 -11.66 4.01 5.16
N ARG A 151 -12.26 4.01 3.97
CA ARG A 151 -13.47 4.80 3.69
C ARG A 151 -14.55 4.47 4.73
N GLY A 152 -15.38 5.45 5.08
CA GLY A 152 -16.38 5.30 6.15
C GLY A 152 -15.90 5.69 7.55
N THR A 153 -14.60 5.91 7.76
CA THR A 153 -14.05 6.43 9.03
C THR A 153 -14.62 7.83 9.32
N ILE A 154 -15.11 8.04 10.53
CA ILE A 154 -15.56 9.33 11.05
C ILE A 154 -14.33 10.12 11.51
N VAL A 155 -14.17 11.33 10.97
CA VAL A 155 -13.02 12.21 11.18
C VAL A 155 -13.48 13.64 11.48
N ASP A 156 -12.56 14.48 11.94
CA ASP A 156 -12.81 15.92 12.07
C ASP A 156 -13.22 16.52 10.71
N ALA A 157 -14.12 17.50 10.73
CA ALA A 157 -14.79 18.06 9.54
C ALA A 157 -13.85 18.37 8.37
N PHE A 158 -12.70 18.98 8.65
CA PHE A 158 -11.72 19.37 7.64
C PHE A 158 -11.00 18.21 6.94
N TYR A 159 -11.17 16.97 7.44
CA TYR A 159 -10.70 15.74 6.79
C TYR A 159 -11.79 14.97 6.05
N GLN A 160 -13.04 15.46 6.06
CA GLN A 160 -14.16 14.82 5.37
C GLN A 160 -14.18 15.18 3.87
N TYR A 161 -14.96 14.45 3.07
CA TYR A 161 -15.21 14.86 1.67
C TYR A 161 -15.91 16.21 1.62
N ASN A 162 -16.85 16.43 2.53
CA ASN A 162 -17.56 17.69 2.72
C ASN A 162 -17.48 18.11 4.19
N PRO A 163 -16.70 19.14 4.54
CA PRO A 163 -16.59 19.63 5.91
C PRO A 163 -17.90 20.12 6.54
N ALA A 164 -18.94 20.39 5.75
CA ALA A 164 -20.25 20.78 6.23
C ALA A 164 -21.21 19.60 6.46
N ALA A 165 -20.84 18.38 6.04
CA ALA A 165 -21.68 17.20 6.22
C ALA A 165 -21.68 16.75 7.69
N ALA A 166 -22.82 16.21 8.14
CA ALA A 166 -22.87 15.52 9.42
C ALA A 166 -22.13 14.15 9.30
N PRO A 167 -21.58 13.60 10.40
CA PRO A 167 -20.95 12.29 10.37
C PRO A 167 -21.85 11.21 9.73
N LEU A 168 -21.27 10.39 8.85
CA LEU A 168 -21.92 9.29 8.11
C LEU A 168 -22.96 9.72 7.04
N GLU A 169 -23.35 11.00 6.98
CA GLU A 169 -24.12 11.52 5.85
C GLU A 169 -23.25 11.58 4.57
N PRO A 170 -23.85 11.78 3.38
CA PRO A 170 -23.10 11.94 2.15
C PRO A 170 -22.00 13.01 2.28
N GLY A 171 -20.75 12.54 2.15
CA GLY A 171 -19.55 13.35 2.30
C GLY A 171 -19.04 13.54 3.75
N GLY A 172 -19.76 13.02 4.74
CA GLY A 172 -19.49 13.12 6.18
C GLY A 172 -18.49 12.12 6.75
N THR A 173 -17.70 11.48 5.90
CA THR A 173 -16.66 10.52 6.28
C THR A 173 -15.33 10.92 5.64
N ILE A 174 -14.26 10.28 6.06
CA ILE A 174 -12.89 10.58 5.62
C ILE A 174 -12.78 10.72 4.10
N ASN A 175 -12.18 11.84 3.67
CA ASN A 175 -11.66 11.99 2.33
C ASN A 175 -10.27 11.33 2.24
N PRO A 176 -10.09 10.28 1.43
CA PRO A 176 -8.82 9.56 1.29
C PRO A 176 -7.62 10.46 1.01
N PHE A 177 -7.78 11.58 0.31
CA PHE A 177 -6.68 12.50 -0.01
C PHE A 177 -6.05 13.16 1.23
N THR A 178 -6.75 13.13 2.36
CA THR A 178 -6.28 13.74 3.61
C THR A 178 -5.44 12.79 4.46
N ARG A 179 -5.45 11.49 4.12
CA ARG A 179 -4.65 10.48 4.79
C ARG A 179 -3.16 10.75 4.65
N LYS A 180 -2.36 10.25 5.60
CA LYS A 180 -0.91 10.24 5.53
C LYS A 180 -0.36 9.00 6.22
N VAL A 181 0.75 8.45 5.72
CA VAL A 181 1.50 7.42 6.43
C VAL A 181 2.12 8.08 7.67
N LEU A 182 1.79 7.59 8.87
CA LEU A 182 2.35 8.08 10.12
C LEU A 182 3.41 7.10 10.64
N GLN A 183 4.20 7.58 11.60
CA GLN A 183 5.19 6.77 12.31
C GLN A 183 4.56 5.51 12.93
N ASP A 184 3.34 5.61 13.46
CA ASP A 184 2.59 4.49 14.02
C ASP A 184 2.36 3.35 13.01
N GLU A 185 2.16 3.64 11.72
CA GLU A 185 2.07 2.60 10.70
C GLU A 185 3.42 1.91 10.46
N ILE A 186 4.52 2.66 10.46
CA ILE A 186 5.87 2.11 10.35
C ILE A 186 6.18 1.16 11.51
N GLU A 187 5.76 1.51 12.73
CA GLU A 187 5.93 0.66 13.91
C GLU A 187 5.08 -0.61 13.86
N LYS A 188 3.87 -0.52 13.29
CA LYS A 188 2.96 -1.66 13.13
C LYS A 188 3.47 -2.70 12.13
N LEU A 189 4.35 -2.32 11.20
CA LEU A 189 5.05 -3.27 10.33
C LEU A 189 5.96 -4.24 11.11
N ARG A 190 6.38 -3.85 12.33
CA ARG A 190 7.20 -4.68 13.22
C ARG A 190 8.47 -5.23 12.55
N LEU A 191 9.10 -4.44 11.68
CA LEU A 191 10.28 -4.84 10.89
C LEU A 191 11.43 -5.38 11.75
N GLN A 192 11.57 -4.90 12.99
CA GLN A 192 12.56 -5.39 13.94
C GLN A 192 12.38 -6.85 14.37
N LYS A 193 11.22 -7.45 14.08
CA LYS A 193 10.91 -8.86 14.35
C LYS A 193 11.16 -9.78 13.16
N LEU A 194 11.52 -9.23 12.00
CA LEU A 194 11.85 -10.04 10.83
C LEU A 194 13.15 -10.82 11.06
N ASP A 195 13.19 -12.03 10.52
CA ASP A 195 14.37 -12.88 10.56
C ASP A 195 15.28 -12.55 9.38
N PHE A 196 16.22 -11.62 9.60
CA PHE A 196 17.19 -11.23 8.58
C PHE A 196 18.26 -12.30 8.40
N SER A 197 18.39 -12.78 7.17
CA SER A 197 19.46 -13.69 6.73
C SER A 197 20.86 -13.11 6.96
N SER A 198 21.89 -13.93 6.73
CA SER A 198 23.30 -13.49 6.79
C SER A 198 23.62 -12.32 5.87
N ASN A 199 22.84 -12.14 4.80
CA ASN A 199 23.01 -11.06 3.83
C ASN A 199 22.17 -9.82 4.18
N GLY A 200 21.52 -9.81 5.34
CA GLY A 200 20.69 -8.69 5.78
C GLY A 200 19.34 -8.59 5.08
N LEU A 201 18.85 -9.67 4.47
CA LEU A 201 17.56 -9.70 3.78
C LEU A 201 16.52 -10.49 4.57
N ALA A 202 15.26 -10.01 4.59
CA ALA A 202 14.10 -10.71 5.14
C ALA A 202 12.85 -10.47 4.30
N ILE A 203 11.95 -11.44 4.27
CA ILE A 203 10.66 -11.32 3.56
C ILE A 203 9.66 -10.55 4.44
N LEU A 204 8.92 -9.60 3.83
CA LEU A 204 7.83 -8.86 4.45
C LEU A 204 6.50 -9.14 3.72
N GLY A 205 5.60 -9.89 4.34
CA GLY A 205 4.34 -10.36 3.75
C GLY A 205 4.43 -11.81 3.25
N GLY A 206 3.59 -12.21 2.30
CA GLY A 206 3.49 -13.57 1.77
C GLY A 206 2.95 -13.63 0.34
N PHE A 207 3.15 -14.78 -0.29
CA PHE A 207 2.70 -15.07 -1.65
C PHE A 207 1.23 -15.48 -1.65
N THR A 208 0.41 -14.77 -2.40
CA THR A 208 -0.96 -15.18 -2.74
C THR A 208 -1.03 -15.80 -4.13
N SER A 209 -0.16 -15.37 -5.05
CA SER A 209 0.01 -16.01 -6.36
C SER A 209 -1.30 -16.15 -7.15
N GLN A 210 -2.21 -15.17 -7.02
CA GLN A 210 -3.51 -15.19 -7.66
C GLN A 210 -3.53 -14.35 -8.95
N TRP A 211 -3.92 -14.98 -10.05
CA TRP A 211 -4.26 -14.28 -11.29
C TRP A 211 -5.69 -13.74 -11.23
N HIS A 212 -5.85 -12.45 -11.56
CA HIS A 212 -7.16 -11.81 -11.69
C HIS A 212 -7.62 -11.73 -13.15
N GLU A 213 -8.83 -12.24 -13.38
CA GLU A 213 -9.58 -12.03 -14.62
C GLU A 213 -10.30 -10.69 -14.62
N LYS A 214 -10.71 -10.23 -15.81
CA LYS A 214 -11.52 -9.03 -15.94
C LYS A 214 -12.90 -9.24 -15.31
N HIS A 215 -13.31 -8.32 -14.44
CA HIS A 215 -14.70 -8.30 -13.96
C HIS A 215 -15.66 -7.80 -15.05
N LEU A 216 -16.86 -8.39 -15.12
CA LEU A 216 -17.94 -7.97 -16.02
C LEU A 216 -19.05 -7.23 -15.24
N PRO A 217 -19.66 -6.17 -15.83
CA PRO A 217 -20.82 -5.48 -15.25
C PRO A 217 -22.05 -6.36 -15.07
#